data_AF-A0A327ZAI4-F1
#
_entry.id   AF-A0A327ZAI4-F1
#
_cell.length_a   1.000
_cell.length_b   1.000
_cell.length_c   1.000
_cell.angle_alpha   90.00
_cell.angle_beta   90.00
_cell.angle_gamma   90.00
#
_symmetry.space_group_name_H-M   'P 1'
#
loop_
_entity.id
_entity.type
_entity.pdbx_description
1 polymer ?
#
loop_
_entity_poly.entity_id
_entity_poly.type
_entity_poly.pdbx_seq_one_letter_code
_entity_poly.pdbx_strand_id
1 'polypeptide(L)'
;MVAAALEYHVKEYPPVEVGMPDITTGRPVRRAVPLLFTTVHGNPFTDRTWSAEWVKWRRAAGWPEEHGGFHALRHCFATTLITNHADPKEVQRALRHSILQITLETYVHFWPRRERRRGVVGEVLKSAAAGRWDHQ
;
A
#
# COMPACT_ATOMS: atom_id res chain seq x y z
N MET A 1 2.34 -20.54 -2.65
CA MET A 1 3.50 -19.63 -2.75
C MET A 1 3.65 -18.74 -1.51
N VAL A 2 2.68 -17.89 -1.12
CA VAL A 2 2.73 -17.17 0.19
C VAL A 2 1.84 -17.80 1.27
N ALA A 3 0.60 -18.17 0.93
CA ALA A 3 -0.32 -18.83 1.87
C ALA A 3 0.30 -20.09 2.51
N ALA A 4 0.89 -20.97 1.69
CA ALA A 4 1.60 -22.15 2.18
C ALA A 4 2.80 -21.82 3.11
N ALA A 5 3.52 -20.72 2.85
CA ALA A 5 4.63 -20.31 3.73
C ALA A 5 4.12 -19.80 5.09
N LEU A 6 2.99 -19.08 5.09
CA LEU A 6 2.32 -18.66 6.32
C LEU A 6 1.75 -19.85 7.09
N GLU A 7 1.14 -20.82 6.41
CA GLU A 7 0.64 -22.06 7.03
C GLU A 7 1.77 -22.85 7.69
N TYR A 8 2.88 -23.03 6.97
CA TYR A 8 4.09 -23.66 7.54
C TYR A 8 4.59 -22.88 8.76
N HIS A 9 4.71 -21.56 8.65
CA HIS A 9 5.17 -20.71 9.74
C HIS A 9 4.28 -20.82 10.98
N VAL A 10 2.95 -20.77 10.82
CA VAL A 10 2.00 -20.89 11.93
C VAL A 10 2.08 -22.26 12.61
N LYS A 11 2.38 -23.32 11.85
CA LYS A 11 2.55 -24.67 12.39
C LYS A 11 3.83 -24.82 13.19
N GLU A 12 4.95 -24.35 12.65
CA GLU A 12 6.27 -24.47 13.28
C GLU A 12 6.50 -23.44 14.40
N TYR A 13 5.88 -22.26 14.26
CA TYR A 13 5.97 -21.14 15.19
C TYR A 13 4.55 -20.67 15.56
N PRO A 14 3.88 -21.36 16.50
CA PRO A 14 2.53 -21.01 16.93
C PRO A 14 2.44 -19.55 17.40
N PRO A 15 1.32 -18.85 17.13
CA PRO A 15 1.15 -17.46 17.54
C PRO A 15 1.32 -17.26 19.05
N VAL A 16 1.99 -16.17 19.43
CA VAL A 16 2.30 -15.85 20.83
C VAL A 16 1.43 -14.71 21.32
N GLU A 17 0.75 -14.91 22.45
CA GLU A 17 -0.05 -13.88 23.10
C GLU A 17 0.82 -12.78 23.68
N VAL A 18 0.62 -11.54 23.22
CA VAL A 18 1.35 -10.37 23.72
C VAL A 18 0.40 -9.23 24.02
N GLY A 19 0.60 -8.56 25.16
CA GLY A 19 -0.14 -7.35 25.52
C GLY A 19 0.28 -6.14 24.69
N MET A 20 -0.52 -5.77 23.69
CA MET A 20 -0.28 -4.64 22.78
C MET A 20 -1.18 -3.43 23.11
N PRO A 21 -0.70 -2.20 22.91
CA PRO A 21 -1.57 -1.02 22.92
C PRO A 21 -2.45 -1.01 21.66
N ASP A 22 -3.76 -0.87 21.87
CA ASP A 22 -4.72 -0.53 20.85
C ASP A 22 -4.96 0.98 20.83
N ILE A 23 -4.53 1.62 19.75
CA ILE A 23 -4.76 3.05 19.49
C ILE A 23 -5.82 3.28 18.39
N THR A 24 -6.46 2.21 17.92
CA THR A 24 -7.41 2.25 16.79
C THR A 24 -8.85 2.52 17.22
N THR A 25 -9.17 2.35 18.50
CA THR A 25 -10.54 2.45 19.05
C THR A 25 -10.78 3.72 19.87
N GLY A 26 -9.89 4.72 19.79
CA GLY A 26 -9.98 5.96 20.56
C GLY A 26 -9.02 5.97 21.74
N ARG A 27 -9.54 5.85 22.99
CA ARG A 27 -8.67 5.83 24.18
C ARG A 27 -7.72 4.62 24.12
N PRO A 28 -6.41 4.82 24.32
CA PRO A 28 -5.46 3.71 24.30
C PRO A 28 -5.82 2.65 25.36
N VAL A 29 -6.07 1.43 24.91
CA VAL A 29 -6.30 0.27 25.80
C VAL A 29 -5.27 -0.81 25.53
N ARG A 30 -4.84 -1.58 26.54
CA ARG A 30 -4.00 -2.75 26.31
C ARG A 30 -4.88 -3.98 26.09
N ARG A 31 -4.58 -4.75 25.05
CA ARG A 31 -5.22 -6.05 24.78
C ARG A 31 -4.19 -7.12 24.51
N ALA A 32 -4.49 -8.34 24.94
CA ALA A 32 -3.75 -9.53 24.51
C ALA A 32 -4.10 -9.81 23.05
N VAL A 33 -3.08 -9.98 22.21
CA VAL A 33 -3.23 -10.34 20.81
C VAL A 33 -2.26 -11.48 20.45
N PRO A 34 -2.71 -12.48 19.68
CA PRO A 34 -1.82 -13.52 19.16
C PRO A 34 -1.00 -12.96 18.00
N LEU A 35 0.29 -12.74 18.24
CA LEU A 35 1.21 -12.28 17.21
C LEU A 35 1.70 -13.47 16.38
N LEU A 36 1.53 -13.37 15.05
CA LEU A 36 2.06 -14.35 14.10
C LEU A 36 3.58 -14.32 14.01
N PHE A 37 4.17 -13.13 14.18
CA PHE A 37 5.62 -12.92 14.07
C PHE A 37 6.16 -12.31 15.36
N THR A 38 7.04 -13.04 16.01
CA THR A 38 7.77 -12.60 17.19
C THR A 38 9.26 -12.87 17.03
N THR A 39 10.07 -12.21 17.84
CA THR A 39 11.48 -12.60 17.96
C THR A 39 11.58 -14.00 18.58
N VAL A 40 12.78 -14.57 18.57
CA VAL A 40 13.06 -15.87 19.25
C VAL A 40 12.75 -15.87 20.75
N HIS A 41 12.59 -14.69 21.36
CA HIS A 41 12.21 -14.52 22.76
C HIS A 41 10.71 -14.23 22.95
N GLY A 42 9.88 -14.32 21.90
CA GLY A 42 8.45 -14.04 21.97
C GLY A 42 8.10 -12.54 21.99
N ASN A 43 9.05 -11.65 21.76
CA ASN A 43 8.79 -10.21 21.75
C ASN A 43 8.22 -9.74 20.40
N PRO A 44 7.40 -8.68 20.37
CA PRO A 44 6.96 -8.07 19.12
C PRO A 44 8.10 -7.58 18.25
N PHE A 45 7.92 -7.68 16.94
CA PHE A 45 8.77 -6.94 16.01
C PHE A 45 8.45 -5.46 16.07
N THR A 46 9.50 -4.66 16.25
CA THR A 46 9.45 -3.19 16.11
C THR A 46 9.91 -2.78 14.71
N ASP A 47 9.73 -1.52 14.34
CA ASP A 47 10.26 -0.98 13.08
C ASP A 47 11.77 -1.20 12.93
N ARG A 48 12.50 -1.15 14.06
CA ARG A 48 13.93 -1.44 14.11
C ARG A 48 14.22 -2.91 13.83
N THR A 49 13.43 -3.81 14.41
CA THR A 49 13.54 -5.27 14.18
C THR A 49 13.29 -5.59 12.71
N TRP A 50 12.20 -5.07 12.14
CA TRP A 50 11.90 -5.24 10.71
C TRP A 50 13.01 -4.72 9.82
N SER A 51 13.53 -3.52 10.12
CA SER A 51 14.61 -2.93 9.32
C SER A 51 15.90 -3.76 9.38
N ALA A 52 16.25 -4.32 10.55
CA ALA A 52 17.44 -5.16 10.70
C ALA A 52 17.30 -6.52 9.99
N GLU A 53 16.15 -7.19 10.14
CA GLU A 53 15.91 -8.46 9.45
C GLU A 53 15.80 -8.28 7.94
N TRP A 54 15.19 -7.18 7.49
CA TRP A 54 15.13 -6.82 6.09
C TRP A 54 16.52 -6.76 5.44
N VAL A 55 17.53 -6.23 6.13
CA VAL A 55 18.91 -6.20 5.62
C VAL A 55 19.46 -7.59 5.33
N LYS A 56 19.11 -8.58 6.15
CA LYS A 56 19.53 -9.97 5.92
C LYS A 56 18.77 -10.58 4.74
N TRP A 57 17.45 -10.40 4.70
CA TRP A 57 16.61 -10.98 3.65
C TRP A 57 16.93 -10.41 2.27
N ARG A 58 17.12 -9.09 2.15
CA ARG A 58 17.50 -8.45 0.88
C ARG A 58 18.84 -8.96 0.36
N ARG A 59 19.82 -9.19 1.24
CA ARG A 59 21.14 -9.72 0.88
C ARG A 59 21.03 -11.16 0.41
N ALA A 60 20.29 -11.99 1.15
CA ALA A 60 20.05 -13.37 0.76
C ALA A 60 19.31 -13.49 -0.59
N ALA A 61 18.45 -12.51 -0.91
CA ALA A 61 17.73 -12.44 -2.18
C ALA A 61 18.55 -11.78 -3.32
N GLY A 62 19.78 -11.33 -3.08
CA GLY A 62 20.60 -10.65 -4.08
C GLY A 62 20.08 -9.26 -4.51
N TRP A 63 19.31 -8.58 -3.65
CA TRP A 63 18.76 -7.26 -3.95
C TRP A 63 19.79 -6.12 -3.78
N PRO A 64 19.72 -5.02 -4.57
CA PRO A 64 20.68 -3.92 -4.55
C PRO A 64 20.65 -3.10 -3.26
N GLU A 65 21.81 -2.89 -2.60
CA GLU A 65 21.91 -2.30 -1.24
C GLU A 65 21.47 -0.84 -1.14
N GLU A 66 21.50 -0.12 -2.26
CA GLU A 66 21.13 1.28 -2.36
C GLU A 66 19.62 1.51 -2.26
N HIS A 67 19.23 2.54 -1.50
CA HIS A 67 17.86 3.06 -1.37
C HIS A 67 16.75 2.04 -0.99
N GLY A 68 17.11 0.85 -0.50
CA GLY A 68 16.16 -0.23 -0.27
C GLY A 68 15.97 -0.58 1.21
N GLY A 69 15.48 0.36 2.02
CA GLY A 69 14.97 0.06 3.37
C GLY A 69 13.71 -0.81 3.32
N PHE A 70 13.19 -1.26 4.47
CA PHE A 70 12.00 -2.15 4.50
C PHE A 70 10.77 -1.52 3.81
N HIS A 71 10.66 -0.18 3.88
CA HIS A 71 9.62 0.58 3.21
C HIS A 71 9.66 0.50 1.66
N ALA A 72 10.78 0.09 1.07
CA ALA A 72 10.89 -0.12 -0.37
C ALA A 72 9.90 -1.20 -0.86
N LEU A 73 9.54 -2.17 -0.02
CA LEU A 73 8.49 -3.14 -0.34
C LEU A 73 7.13 -2.47 -0.57
N ARG A 74 6.80 -1.46 0.25
CA ARG A 74 5.56 -0.69 0.10
C ARG A 74 5.57 0.13 -1.20
N HIS A 75 6.71 0.73 -1.54
CA HIS A 75 6.87 1.42 -2.82
C HIS A 75 6.73 0.46 -4.00
N CYS A 76 7.39 -0.70 -3.96
CA CYS A 76 7.28 -1.74 -4.99
C CYS A 76 5.83 -2.21 -5.18
N PHE A 77 5.11 -2.46 -4.08
CA PHE A 77 3.69 -2.80 -4.12
C PHE A 77 2.84 -1.71 -4.78
N ALA A 78 3.04 -0.46 -4.37
CA ALA A 78 2.33 0.68 -4.93
C ALA A 78 2.61 0.86 -6.43
N THR A 79 3.88 0.90 -6.84
CA THR A 79 4.26 1.07 -8.25
C THR A 79 3.79 -0.09 -9.11
N THR A 80 3.76 -1.32 -8.59
CA THR A 80 3.20 -2.48 -9.28
C THR A 80 1.70 -2.30 -9.55
N LEU A 81 0.91 -1.85 -8.57
CA LEU A 81 -0.51 -1.58 -8.79
C LEU A 81 -0.72 -0.50 -9.86
N ILE A 82 0.05 0.58 -9.80
CA ILE A 82 -0.08 1.73 -10.71
C ILE A 82 0.30 1.36 -12.14
N THR A 83 1.41 0.65 -12.31
CA THR A 83 1.88 0.19 -13.63
C THR A 83 0.92 -0.82 -14.25
N ASN A 84 0.11 -1.51 -13.45
CA ASN A 84 -0.99 -2.38 -13.88
C ASN A 84 -2.35 -1.65 -13.97
N HIS A 85 -2.34 -0.31 -14.07
CA HIS A 85 -3.52 0.53 -14.31
C HIS A 85 -4.61 0.52 -13.22
N ALA A 86 -4.31 0.08 -11.99
CA ALA A 86 -5.23 0.23 -10.85
C ALA A 86 -5.54 1.71 -10.59
N ASP A 87 -6.78 2.09 -10.22
CA ASP A 87 -7.21 3.47 -9.98
C ASP A 87 -6.54 4.12 -8.73
N PRO A 88 -6.32 5.45 -8.67
CA PRO A 88 -5.66 6.07 -7.52
C PRO A 88 -6.36 5.81 -6.18
N LYS A 89 -7.70 5.67 -6.19
CA LYS A 89 -8.46 5.34 -4.98
C LYS A 89 -8.29 3.87 -4.58
N GLU A 90 -8.12 2.97 -5.54
CA GLU A 90 -7.81 1.56 -5.25
C GLU A 90 -6.43 1.44 -4.61
N VAL A 91 -5.42 2.13 -5.16
CA VAL A 91 -4.08 2.19 -4.58
C VAL A 91 -4.10 2.82 -3.18
N GLN A 92 -4.83 3.92 -3.00
CA GLN A 92 -5.00 4.55 -1.68
C GLN A 92 -5.60 3.57 -0.65
N ARG A 93 -6.67 2.86 -1.01
CA ARG A 93 -7.31 1.87 -0.15
C ARG A 93 -6.38 0.70 0.18
N ALA A 94 -5.69 0.16 -0.83
CA ALA A 94 -4.74 -0.93 -0.66
C ALA A 94 -3.59 -0.54 0.28
N LEU A 95 -3.11 0.70 0.20
CA LEU A 95 -2.07 1.23 1.08
C LEU A 95 -2.62 1.70 2.44
N ARG A 96 -3.94 1.84 2.60
CA ARG A 96 -4.58 2.43 3.79
C ARG A 96 -4.12 3.87 4.07
N HIS A 97 -3.87 4.66 3.03
CA HIS A 97 -3.62 6.08 3.20
C HIS A 97 -4.92 6.81 3.56
N SER A 98 -4.87 7.61 4.63
CA SER A 98 -6.01 8.37 5.13
C SER A 98 -6.57 9.36 4.10
N ILE A 99 -5.69 9.95 3.28
CA ILE A 99 -6.05 10.89 2.22
C ILE A 99 -5.34 10.53 0.90
N LEU A 100 -6.01 10.80 -0.22
CA LEU A 100 -5.50 10.50 -1.57
C LEU A 100 -4.22 11.28 -1.90
N GLN A 101 -4.09 12.48 -1.34
CA GLN A 101 -2.93 13.36 -1.54
C GLN A 101 -1.61 12.66 -1.22
N ILE A 102 -1.54 11.87 -0.13
CA ILE A 102 -0.33 11.10 0.24
C ILE A 102 0.08 10.15 -0.91
N THR A 103 -0.90 9.46 -1.52
CA THR A 103 -0.66 8.57 -2.66
C THR A 103 -0.22 9.35 -3.90
N LEU A 104 -0.90 10.45 -4.22
CA LEU A 104 -0.61 11.22 -5.43
C LEU A 104 0.74 11.94 -5.33
N GLU A 105 1.05 12.59 -4.22
CA GLU A 105 2.36 13.24 -4.01
C GLU A 105 3.52 12.26 -4.18
N THR A 106 3.35 11.02 -3.73
CA THR A 106 4.41 10.01 -3.78
C THR A 106 4.50 9.31 -5.14
N TYR A 107 3.36 9.05 -5.81
CA TYR A 107 3.33 8.11 -6.94
C TYR A 107 2.76 8.65 -8.26
N VAL A 108 2.33 9.92 -8.33
CA VAL A 108 1.73 10.48 -9.56
C VAL A 108 2.61 10.31 -10.80
N HIS A 109 3.93 10.29 -10.63
CA HIS A 109 4.89 10.14 -11.72
C HIS A 109 4.84 8.76 -12.41
N PHE A 110 4.30 7.74 -11.75
CA PHE A 110 4.14 6.40 -12.32
C PHE A 110 2.84 6.24 -13.12
N TRP A 111 1.90 7.18 -12.99
CA TRP A 111 0.63 7.06 -13.69
C TRP A 111 0.78 7.35 -15.19
N PRO A 112 0.18 6.53 -16.07
CA PRO A 112 0.14 6.84 -17.49
C PRO A 112 -0.47 8.22 -17.71
N ARG A 113 0.30 9.13 -18.30
CA ARG A 113 -0.25 10.40 -18.79
C ARG A 113 -1.19 10.09 -19.94
N ARG A 114 -2.51 10.21 -19.72
CA ARG A 114 -3.44 10.27 -20.84
C ARG A 114 -3.11 11.53 -21.65
N GLU A 115 -3.02 11.38 -22.97
CA GLU A 115 -2.99 12.51 -23.90
C GLU A 115 -4.12 13.46 -23.48
N ARG A 116 -3.77 14.71 -23.15
CA ARG A 116 -4.76 15.68 -22.69
C ARG A 116 -5.76 15.86 -23.83
N ARG A 117 -6.96 15.29 -23.71
CA ARG A 117 -8.03 15.45 -24.71
C ARG A 117 -8.43 16.93 -24.70
N ARG A 118 -7.78 17.73 -25.55
CA ARG A 118 -8.06 19.16 -25.68
C ARG A 118 -9.47 19.29 -26.26
N GLY A 119 -10.22 20.29 -25.79
CA GLY A 119 -11.54 20.59 -26.35
C GLY A 119 -12.72 19.80 -25.79
N VAL A 120 -12.55 18.97 -24.74
CA VAL A 120 -13.69 18.23 -24.11
C VAL A 120 -14.81 19.17 -23.69
N VAL A 121 -14.49 20.27 -23.02
CA VAL A 121 -15.49 21.29 -22.65
C VAL A 121 -16.13 21.91 -23.90
N GLY A 122 -15.33 22.16 -24.95
CA GLY A 122 -15.82 22.68 -26.22
C GLY A 122 -16.79 21.72 -26.93
N GLU A 123 -16.53 20.41 -26.91
CA GLU A 123 -17.41 19.38 -27.47
C GLU A 123 -18.74 19.30 -26.72
N VAL A 124 -18.70 19.35 -25.38
CA VAL A 124 -19.91 19.39 -24.54
C VAL A 124 -20.73 20.65 -24.81
N LEU A 125 -20.06 21.81 -24.88
CA LEU A 125 -20.73 23.09 -25.18
C LEU A 125 -21.35 23.12 -26.59
N LYS A 126 -20.65 22.60 -27.61
CA LYS A 126 -21.17 22.48 -28.98
C LYS A 126 -22.41 21.58 -29.03
N SER A 127 -22.37 20.43 -28.36
CA SER A 127 -23.51 19.50 -28.31
C SER A 127 -24.72 20.13 -27.60
N ALA A 128 -24.49 20.89 -26.54
CA ALA A 128 -25.55 21.62 -25.82
C ALA A 128 -26.08 22.84 -26.59
N ALA A 129 -25.31 23.41 -27.52
CA ALA A 129 -25.77 24.50 -28.39
C ALA A 129 -26.60 23.97 -29.57
N ALA A 130 -26.20 22.84 -30.16
CA ALA A 130 -26.92 22.19 -31.25
C ALA A 130 -28.36 21.81 -30.86
N GLY A 131 -28.58 21.24 -29.67
CA GLY A 131 -29.92 20.87 -29.20
C GLY A 131 -30.86 22.02 -28.85
N ARG A 132 -30.42 23.29 -28.92
CA ARG A 132 -31.28 24.46 -28.67
C ARG A 132 -31.92 25.01 -29.95
N TRP A 133 -31.47 24.56 -31.11
CA TRP A 133 -31.86 25.11 -32.42
C TRP A 133 -32.76 24.16 -33.23
N ASP A 134 -33.05 22.97 -32.71
CA ASP A 134 -33.94 21.96 -33.34
C ASP A 134 -35.44 22.10 -32.93
N HIS A 135 -35.83 23.20 -32.29
CA HIS A 135 -37.21 23.46 -31.82
C HIS A 135 -37.82 24.79 -32.31
N GLN A 136 -37.40 25.31 -33.46
CA GLN A 136 -38.11 26.38 -34.19
C GLN A 136 -38.41 25.95 -35.62
#